data_AF-A0A9E2X0N8-F1
#
_entry.id   AF-A0A9E2X0N8-F1
#
_cell.length_a   1.000
_cell.length_b   1.000
_cell.length_c   1.000
_cell.angle_alpha   90.00
_cell.angle_beta   90.00
_cell.angle_gamma   90.00
#
_symmetry.space_group_name_H-M   'P 1'
#
loop_
_entity.id
_entity.type
_entity.pdbx_description
1 polymer ?
#
loop_
_entity_poly.entity_id
_entity_poly.type
_entity_poly.pdbx_seq_one_letter_code
_entity_poly.pdbx_strand_id
1 'polypeptide(L)'
;STASITPELLAALAQVESAGNPLATTYWRWRLTWTTPFSVYQPASSAVGMYQMTDAAYAEAQGYCILNHMVVGNGCTSNGLDSRALQTRATELAAVFLERNIEAIVGHRPAATVSAQQKQELAAIIYLCGAGPATAFVRRGFHLLPGERCGDHNVTAYIAEIKAMKQEFLRLAAEN
;
A
#
# COMPACT_ATOMS: atom_id res chain seq x y z
N SER A 1 -11.05 6.91 -0.07
CA SER A 1 -9.83 7.71 -0.28
C SER A 1 -9.65 8.67 0.88
N THR A 2 -8.43 9.14 1.10
CA THR A 2 -8.10 10.15 2.10
C THR A 2 -7.58 11.41 1.41
N ALA A 3 -7.21 12.44 2.18
CA ALA A 3 -6.61 13.66 1.62
C ALA A 3 -5.28 13.41 0.88
N SER A 4 -4.46 12.45 1.34
CA SER A 4 -3.18 12.14 0.69
C SER A 4 -3.27 11.00 -0.32
N ILE A 5 -4.24 10.08 -0.16
CA ILE A 5 -4.41 8.89 -0.99
C ILE A 5 -5.63 9.05 -1.91
N THR A 6 -5.37 9.39 -3.18
CA THR A 6 -6.42 9.63 -4.18
C THR A 6 -7.01 8.33 -4.73
N PRO A 7 -8.24 8.35 -5.26
CA PRO A 7 -8.85 7.19 -5.90
C PRO A 7 -8.01 6.61 -7.04
N GLU A 8 -7.35 7.46 -7.84
CA GLU A 8 -6.55 7.03 -9.00
C GLU A 8 -5.26 6.35 -8.57
N LEU A 9 -4.67 6.77 -7.43
CA LEU A 9 -3.54 6.06 -6.85
C LEU A 9 -3.95 4.68 -6.35
N LEU A 10 -5.11 4.56 -5.70
CA LEU A 10 -5.64 3.26 -5.25
C LEU A 10 -5.94 2.34 -6.44
N ALA A 11 -6.56 2.87 -7.49
CA ALA A 11 -6.81 2.12 -8.71
C ALA A 11 -5.50 1.66 -9.38
N ALA A 12 -4.49 2.53 -9.42
CA ALA A 12 -3.17 2.18 -9.94
C ALA A 12 -2.49 1.05 -9.13
N LEU A 13 -2.52 1.14 -7.80
CA LEU A 13 -2.01 0.08 -6.93
C LEU A 13 -2.77 -1.24 -7.15
N ALA A 14 -4.10 -1.22 -7.12
CA ALA A 14 -4.92 -2.42 -7.37
C ALA A 14 -4.62 -3.08 -8.73
N GLN A 15 -4.40 -2.26 -9.77
CA GLN A 15 -4.11 -2.75 -11.10
C GLN A 15 -2.70 -3.35 -11.22
N VAL A 16 -1.68 -2.68 -10.68
CA VAL A 16 -0.28 -3.14 -10.74
C VAL A 16 -0.07 -4.38 -9.88
N GLU A 17 -0.74 -4.47 -8.73
CA GLU A 17 -0.51 -5.53 -7.74
C GLU A 17 -1.21 -6.84 -8.07
N SER A 18 -2.40 -6.76 -8.67
CA SER A 18 -3.16 -7.98 -8.94
C SER A 18 -4.13 -7.90 -10.12
N ALA A 19 -4.04 -6.85 -10.94
CA ALA A 19 -5.04 -6.55 -11.96
C ALA A 19 -6.48 -6.54 -11.42
N GLY A 20 -6.67 -6.06 -10.17
CA GLY A 20 -7.97 -6.00 -9.53
C GLY A 20 -8.48 -7.33 -8.93
N ASN A 21 -7.67 -8.40 -8.95
CA ASN A 21 -8.11 -9.71 -8.47
C ASN A 21 -8.24 -9.76 -6.92
N PRO A 22 -9.44 -9.97 -6.36
CA PRO A 22 -9.68 -9.95 -4.91
C PRO A 22 -9.13 -11.18 -4.17
N LEU A 23 -8.71 -12.21 -4.89
CA LEU A 23 -8.19 -13.47 -4.35
C LEU A 23 -6.76 -13.76 -4.83
N ALA A 24 -6.06 -12.76 -5.39
CA ALA A 24 -4.68 -12.94 -5.81
C ALA A 24 -3.77 -13.34 -4.64
N THR A 25 -2.84 -14.24 -4.90
CA THR A 25 -1.80 -14.66 -3.94
C THR A 25 -0.43 -14.51 -4.58
N THR A 26 0.57 -14.29 -3.75
CA THR A 26 1.96 -14.23 -4.22
C THR A 26 2.41 -15.58 -4.78
N TYR A 27 3.46 -15.54 -5.61
CA TYR A 27 4.08 -16.75 -6.12
C TYR A 27 4.49 -17.69 -4.97
N TRP A 28 4.42 -19.00 -5.23
CA TRP A 28 4.75 -20.00 -4.24
C TRP A 28 6.26 -20.26 -4.20
N ARG A 29 6.80 -20.45 -3.00
CA ARG A 29 8.23 -20.69 -2.81
C ARG A 29 8.45 -21.81 -1.82
N TRP A 30 9.44 -22.66 -2.10
CA TRP A 30 9.91 -23.67 -1.15
C TRP A 30 10.53 -22.98 0.08
N ARG A 31 10.04 -23.32 1.27
CA ARG A 31 10.56 -22.80 2.55
C ARG A 31 10.96 -23.97 3.46
N LEU A 32 12.26 -24.24 3.52
CA LEU A 32 12.86 -25.16 4.47
C LEU A 32 13.32 -24.36 5.70
N THR A 33 12.46 -24.23 6.70
CA THR A 33 12.79 -23.59 7.98
C THR A 33 12.68 -24.61 9.12
N TRP A 34 13.64 -24.59 10.05
CA TRP A 34 13.75 -25.55 11.16
C TRP A 34 12.54 -25.48 12.13
N THR A 35 11.79 -24.37 12.12
CA THR A 35 10.64 -24.09 12.98
C THR A 35 9.28 -24.49 12.38
N THR A 36 9.21 -24.87 11.10
CA THR A 36 7.94 -25.23 10.43
C THR A 36 8.11 -26.44 9.50
N PRO A 37 8.22 -27.67 10.06
CA PRO A 37 8.59 -28.87 9.31
C PRO A 37 7.57 -29.30 8.22
N PHE A 38 6.35 -28.77 8.24
CA PHE A 38 5.31 -29.09 7.26
C PHE A 38 5.06 -27.99 6.22
N SER A 39 5.70 -26.83 6.33
CA SER A 39 5.50 -25.71 5.39
C SER A 39 6.42 -25.80 4.17
N VAL A 40 6.51 -26.99 3.58
CA VAL A 40 7.51 -27.28 2.54
C VAL A 40 7.27 -26.40 1.31
N TYR A 41 5.99 -26.12 1.00
CA TYR A 41 5.56 -25.28 -0.11
C TYR A 41 4.43 -24.34 0.34
N GLN A 42 4.69 -23.03 0.35
CA GLN A 42 3.70 -22.01 0.72
C GLN A 42 3.93 -20.71 -0.07
N PRO A 43 2.97 -19.77 -0.09
CA PRO A 43 3.17 -18.45 -0.71
C PRO A 43 4.43 -17.76 -0.19
N ALA A 44 5.11 -17.00 -1.04
CA ALA A 44 6.33 -16.28 -0.69
C ALA A 44 6.10 -15.25 0.43
N SER A 45 4.87 -14.74 0.54
CA SER A 45 4.41 -13.77 1.55
C SER A 45 2.96 -14.05 1.97
N SER A 46 2.50 -13.49 3.09
CA SER A 46 1.09 -13.49 3.50
C SER A 46 0.22 -12.46 2.76
N ALA A 47 0.79 -11.80 1.74
CA ALA A 47 0.11 -10.90 0.85
C ALA A 47 -1.02 -11.60 0.08
N VAL A 48 -2.24 -11.06 0.19
CA VAL A 48 -3.42 -11.55 -0.52
C VAL A 48 -4.32 -10.41 -1.03
N GLY A 49 -5.10 -10.75 -2.04
CA GLY A 49 -6.19 -9.94 -2.57
C GLY A 49 -5.74 -8.78 -3.45
N MET A 50 -6.67 -7.85 -3.67
CA MET A 50 -6.54 -6.79 -4.67
C MET A 50 -5.31 -5.89 -4.44
N TYR A 51 -4.98 -5.67 -3.18
CA TYR A 51 -3.84 -4.87 -2.76
C TYR A 51 -2.76 -5.71 -2.10
N GLN A 52 -2.64 -7.00 -2.44
CA GLN A 52 -1.56 -7.88 -1.94
C GLN A 52 -1.19 -7.62 -0.47
N MET A 53 -2.21 -7.43 0.38
CA MET A 53 -2.01 -6.87 1.71
C MET A 53 -1.56 -7.97 2.65
N THR A 54 -0.43 -7.76 3.32
CA THR A 54 0.14 -8.72 4.27
C THR A 54 -0.63 -8.76 5.58
N ASP A 55 -0.43 -9.80 6.38
CA ASP A 55 -1.05 -9.92 7.71
C ASP A 55 -0.68 -8.76 8.64
N ALA A 56 0.58 -8.32 8.58
CA ALA A 56 1.05 -7.18 9.37
C ALA A 56 0.37 -5.88 8.95
N ALA A 57 0.31 -5.60 7.65
CA ALA A 57 -0.37 -4.40 7.13
C ALA A 57 -1.88 -4.41 7.45
N TYR A 58 -2.51 -5.58 7.38
CA TYR A 58 -3.90 -5.75 7.78
C TYR A 58 -4.10 -5.47 9.27
N ALA A 59 -3.25 -6.01 10.14
CA ALA A 59 -3.32 -5.79 11.57
C ALA A 59 -3.15 -4.31 11.96
N GLU A 60 -2.35 -3.56 11.20
CA GLU A 60 -2.24 -2.11 11.35
C GLU A 60 -3.52 -1.37 10.93
N ALA A 61 -4.22 -1.81 9.89
CA ALA A 61 -5.35 -1.07 9.32
C ALA A 61 -6.73 -1.47 9.86
N GLN A 62 -6.94 -2.72 10.28
CA GLN A 62 -8.27 -3.29 10.58
C GLN A 62 -9.06 -2.52 11.67
N GLY A 63 -8.37 -1.89 12.62
CA GLY A 63 -9.01 -1.11 13.69
C GLY A 63 -9.51 0.28 13.28
N TYR A 64 -9.35 0.66 12.02
CA TYR A 64 -9.62 2.01 11.53
C TYR A 64 -10.61 1.98 10.35
N CYS A 65 -11.24 3.14 10.12
CA CYS A 65 -12.12 3.40 9.00
C CYS A 65 -11.94 4.84 8.49
N ILE A 66 -12.52 5.13 7.33
CA ILE A 66 -12.47 6.45 6.71
C ILE A 66 -13.83 7.13 6.85
N LEU A 67 -13.85 8.26 7.56
CA LEU A 67 -15.02 9.14 7.68
C LEU A 67 -14.67 10.52 7.12
N ASN A 68 -15.44 11.01 6.15
CA ASN A 68 -15.20 12.32 5.51
C ASN A 68 -13.74 12.51 5.05
N HIS A 69 -13.16 11.50 4.40
CA HIS A 69 -11.76 11.46 3.93
C HIS A 69 -10.69 11.52 5.04
N MET A 70 -11.07 11.32 6.30
CA MET A 70 -10.16 11.25 7.45
C MET A 70 -10.13 9.85 8.05
N VAL A 71 -8.94 9.41 8.46
CA VAL A 71 -8.77 8.12 9.15
C VAL A 71 -9.15 8.28 10.62
N VAL A 72 -10.07 7.44 11.10
CA VAL A 72 -10.52 7.42 12.49
C VAL A 72 -10.40 6.02 13.07
N GLY A 73 -10.01 5.92 14.35
CA GLY A 73 -9.84 4.63 15.06
C GLY A 73 -10.99 4.27 16.02
N ASN A 74 -11.87 5.23 16.33
CA ASN A 74 -13.00 5.03 17.24
C ASN A 74 -14.32 5.14 16.48
N GLY A 75 -15.30 4.31 16.85
CA GLY A 75 -16.64 4.35 16.23
C GLY A 75 -16.75 3.63 14.88
N CYS A 76 -15.70 2.93 14.45
CA CYS A 76 -15.77 2.04 13.30
C CYS A 76 -16.52 0.77 13.69
N THR A 77 -17.68 0.50 13.10
CA THR A 77 -18.37 -0.79 13.26
C THR A 77 -17.57 -1.86 12.52
N SER A 78 -16.68 -2.57 13.23
CA SER A 78 -16.16 -3.85 12.75
C SER A 78 -17.28 -4.88 12.89
N ASN A 79 -18.21 -4.88 11.93
CA ASN A 79 -19.05 -6.07 11.77
C ASN A 79 -18.06 -7.22 11.51
N GLY A 80 -18.21 -8.38 12.17
CA GLY A 80 -17.28 -9.51 12.16
C GLY A 80 -17.02 -10.19 10.80
N LEU A 81 -17.23 -9.45 9.71
CA LEU A 81 -16.96 -9.74 8.31
C LEU A 81 -15.75 -8.93 7.78
N ASP A 82 -14.94 -8.34 8.67
CA ASP A 82 -13.78 -7.54 8.26
C ASP A 82 -12.79 -8.43 7.50
N SER A 83 -12.61 -8.14 6.22
CA SER A 83 -11.89 -8.98 5.29
C SER A 83 -11.23 -8.13 4.23
N ARG A 84 -9.89 -8.25 4.14
CA ARG A 84 -9.08 -7.69 3.05
C ARG A 84 -9.33 -8.34 1.69
N ALA A 85 -10.18 -9.37 1.62
CA ALA A 85 -10.64 -9.96 0.35
C ALA A 85 -11.93 -9.30 -0.18
N LEU A 86 -12.71 -8.62 0.67
CA LEU A 86 -13.88 -7.86 0.23
C LEU A 86 -13.43 -6.55 -0.40
N GLN A 87 -13.76 -6.30 -1.67
CA GLN A 87 -13.16 -5.23 -2.48
C GLN A 87 -13.29 -3.83 -1.88
N THR A 88 -14.50 -3.48 -1.41
CA THR A 88 -14.77 -2.18 -0.78
C THR A 88 -13.90 -1.99 0.45
N ARG A 89 -13.83 -3.01 1.31
CA ARG A 89 -13.06 -2.95 2.54
C ARG A 89 -11.55 -3.00 2.27
N ALA A 90 -11.10 -3.78 1.30
CA ALA A 90 -9.70 -3.82 0.88
C ALA A 90 -9.19 -2.44 0.44
N THR A 91 -10.02 -1.68 -0.30
CA THR A 91 -9.70 -0.31 -0.75
C THR A 91 -9.61 0.65 0.43
N GLU A 92 -10.53 0.55 1.39
CA GLU A 92 -10.49 1.34 2.61
C GLU A 92 -9.25 1.02 3.46
N LEU A 93 -8.98 -0.27 3.70
CA LEU A 93 -7.82 -0.74 4.46
C LEU A 93 -6.51 -0.29 3.83
N ALA A 94 -6.38 -0.36 2.51
CA ALA A 94 -5.18 0.12 1.80
C ALA A 94 -4.98 1.63 2.00
N ALA A 95 -6.05 2.43 1.86
CA ALA A 95 -5.99 3.86 2.08
C ALA A 95 -5.64 4.22 3.53
N VAL A 96 -6.25 3.53 4.50
CA VAL A 96 -5.94 3.67 5.94
C VAL A 96 -4.48 3.35 6.21
N PHE A 97 -4.00 2.20 5.75
CA PHE A 97 -2.62 1.74 5.96
C PHE A 97 -1.61 2.78 5.46
N LEU A 98 -1.82 3.28 4.24
CA LEU A 98 -0.94 4.27 3.61
C LEU A 98 -0.99 5.62 4.30
N GLU A 99 -2.19 6.16 4.59
CA GLU A 99 -2.30 7.47 5.25
C GLU A 99 -1.62 7.44 6.63
N ARG A 100 -1.89 6.41 7.45
CA ARG A 100 -1.30 6.29 8.78
C ARG A 100 0.23 6.20 8.73
N ASN A 101 0.77 5.45 7.77
CA ASN A 101 2.22 5.35 7.60
C ASN A 101 2.83 6.65 7.06
N ILE A 102 2.16 7.36 6.14
CA ILE A 102 2.59 8.70 5.71
C ILE A 102 2.64 9.66 6.89
N GLU A 103 1.58 9.72 7.69
CA GLU A 103 1.50 10.59 8.88
C GLU A 103 2.61 10.25 9.87
N ALA A 104 2.85 8.96 10.14
CA ALA A 104 3.92 8.51 11.03
C ALA A 104 5.32 8.91 10.52
N ILE A 105 5.57 8.83 9.22
CA ILE A 105 6.89 9.09 8.62
C ILE A 105 7.16 10.58 8.43
N VAL A 106 6.18 11.31 7.90
CA VAL A 106 6.29 12.77 7.69
C VAL A 106 6.24 13.49 9.04
N GLY A 107 5.57 12.93 10.04
CA GLY A 107 5.45 13.48 11.38
C GLY A 107 4.76 14.85 11.35
N HIS A 108 5.11 15.72 12.29
CA HIS A 108 4.55 17.08 12.41
C HIS A 108 5.24 18.10 11.48
N ARG A 109 5.91 17.66 10.41
CA ARG A 109 6.45 18.60 9.41
C ARG A 109 5.27 19.42 8.86
N PRO A 110 5.41 20.76 8.70
CA PRO A 110 4.31 21.57 8.23
C PRO A 110 3.77 21.02 6.92
N ALA A 111 2.45 20.88 6.78
CA ALA A 111 1.81 20.33 5.58
C ALA A 111 2.24 21.06 4.28
N ALA A 112 2.65 22.33 4.39
CA ALA A 112 3.20 23.14 3.31
C ALA A 112 4.56 22.65 2.76
N THR A 113 5.24 21.73 3.45
CA THR A 113 6.60 21.27 3.07
C THR A 113 6.64 20.01 2.21
N VAL A 114 5.55 19.24 2.14
CA VAL A 114 5.49 18.00 1.35
C VAL A 114 4.35 18.10 0.35
N SER A 115 4.71 18.12 -0.94
CA SER A 115 3.73 18.19 -2.03
C SER A 115 2.85 16.94 -2.09
N ALA A 116 1.66 17.07 -2.68
CA ALA A 116 0.77 15.93 -2.92
C ALA A 116 1.47 14.81 -3.71
N GLN A 117 2.28 15.17 -4.70
CA GLN A 117 3.05 14.22 -5.50
C GLN A 117 4.08 13.44 -4.64
N GLN A 118 4.79 14.14 -3.75
CA GLN A 118 5.73 13.50 -2.81
C GLN A 118 5.03 12.55 -1.83
N LYS A 119 3.82 12.89 -1.36
CA LYS A 119 3.03 12.00 -0.51
C LYS A 119 2.61 10.73 -1.25
N GLN A 120 2.24 10.83 -2.52
CA GLN A 120 1.85 9.68 -3.34
C GLN A 120 3.05 8.79 -3.71
N GLU A 121 4.22 9.38 -3.96
CA GLU A 121 5.46 8.60 -4.13
C GLU A 121 5.87 7.90 -2.83
N LEU A 122 5.73 8.60 -1.71
CA LEU A 122 5.93 8.00 -0.40
C LEU A 122 4.96 6.84 -0.15
N ALA A 123 3.68 6.98 -0.51
CA ALA A 123 2.71 5.88 -0.45
C ALA A 123 3.18 4.65 -1.24
N ALA A 124 3.63 4.84 -2.49
CA ALA A 124 4.12 3.74 -3.32
C ALA A 124 5.34 3.05 -2.70
N ILE A 125 6.25 3.81 -2.06
CA ILE A 125 7.41 3.23 -1.37
C ILE A 125 7.02 2.52 -0.08
N ILE A 126 6.10 3.08 0.72
CA ILE A 126 5.55 2.41 1.91
C ILE A 126 4.93 1.08 1.51
N TYR A 127 4.13 1.11 0.44
CA TYR A 127 3.44 -0.05 -0.08
C TYR A 127 4.43 -1.16 -0.48
N LEU A 128 5.44 -0.82 -1.28
CA LEU A 128 6.41 -1.78 -1.81
C LEU A 128 7.43 -2.25 -0.76
N CYS A 129 7.93 -1.34 0.06
CA CYS A 129 9.15 -1.52 0.86
C CYS A 129 8.90 -1.48 2.37
N GLY A 130 7.73 -1.06 2.81
CA GLY A 130 7.41 -0.80 4.22
C GLY A 130 7.97 0.51 4.76
N ALA A 131 7.65 0.79 6.03
CA ALA A 131 7.91 2.08 6.68
C ALA A 131 9.40 2.44 6.84
N GLY A 132 10.29 1.45 6.99
CA GLY A 132 11.72 1.67 7.21
C GLY A 132 12.40 2.34 5.99
N PRO A 133 12.41 1.69 4.81
CA PRO A 133 12.93 2.30 3.58
C PRO A 133 12.23 3.62 3.21
N ALA A 134 10.91 3.69 3.41
CA ALA A 134 10.14 4.92 3.21
C ALA A 134 10.62 6.08 4.10
N THR A 135 10.94 5.81 5.37
CA THR A 135 11.53 6.79 6.28
C THR A 135 12.90 7.26 5.77
N ALA A 136 13.73 6.35 5.29
CA ALA A 136 15.03 6.69 4.73
C ALA A 136 14.90 7.55 3.47
N PHE A 137 13.94 7.26 2.60
CA PHE A 137 13.60 8.07 1.42
C PHE A 137 13.22 9.51 1.77
N VAL A 138 12.37 9.71 2.79
CA VAL A 138 12.00 11.05 3.26
C VAL A 138 13.18 11.78 3.91
N ARG A 139 14.04 11.07 4.66
CA ARG A 139 15.27 11.65 5.21
C ARG A 139 16.25 12.11 4.15
N ARG A 140 16.26 11.44 2.98
CA ARG A 140 17.04 11.83 1.80
C ARG A 140 16.39 12.94 0.98
N GLY A 141 15.30 13.56 1.45
CA GLY A 141 14.63 14.64 0.71
C GLY A 141 13.86 14.14 -0.52
N PHE A 142 13.28 12.93 -0.45
CA PHE A 142 12.53 12.31 -1.55
C PHE A 142 13.40 11.91 -2.76
N HIS A 143 14.66 11.54 -2.49
CA HIS A 143 15.56 10.99 -3.50
C HIS A 143 15.72 9.47 -3.36
N LEU A 144 15.45 8.76 -4.46
CA LEU A 144 15.70 7.32 -4.62
C LEU A 144 17.19 7.06 -4.80
N LEU A 145 17.65 5.91 -4.31
CA LEU A 145 19.01 5.47 -4.60
C LEU A 145 19.07 4.76 -5.97
N PRO A 146 20.13 4.94 -6.76
CA PRO A 146 20.33 4.17 -7.98
C PRO A 146 20.33 2.67 -7.67
N GLY A 147 19.44 1.93 -8.34
CA GLY A 147 19.32 0.48 -8.14
C GLY A 147 18.73 0.06 -6.79
N GLU A 148 18.01 0.94 -6.08
CA GLU A 148 17.29 0.58 -4.85
C GLU A 148 16.31 -0.58 -5.11
N ARG A 149 16.32 -1.58 -4.23
CA ARG A 149 15.49 -2.79 -4.34
C ARG A 149 14.74 -3.07 -3.04
N CYS A 150 13.52 -3.57 -3.19
CA CYS A 150 12.69 -4.06 -2.10
C CYS A 150 12.26 -5.49 -2.45
N GLY A 151 12.92 -6.46 -1.83
CA GLY A 151 12.87 -7.85 -2.29
C GLY A 151 13.35 -7.97 -3.75
N ASP A 152 12.49 -8.54 -4.60
CA ASP A 152 12.76 -8.75 -6.02
C ASP A 152 12.38 -7.54 -6.89
N HIS A 153 11.82 -6.48 -6.31
CA HIS A 153 11.37 -5.30 -7.05
C HIS A 153 12.44 -4.22 -7.14
N ASN A 154 12.58 -3.62 -8.32
CA ASN A 154 13.33 -2.36 -8.50
C ASN A 154 12.41 -1.19 -8.17
N VAL A 155 12.81 -0.37 -7.19
CA VAL A 155 11.95 0.70 -6.65
C VAL A 155 11.63 1.77 -7.69
N THR A 156 12.63 2.19 -8.48
CA THR A 156 12.44 3.20 -9.54
C THR A 156 11.47 2.70 -10.61
N ALA A 157 11.65 1.46 -11.07
CA ALA A 157 10.77 0.86 -12.07
C ALA A 157 9.32 0.76 -11.56
N TYR A 158 9.14 0.29 -10.32
CA TYR A 158 7.84 0.17 -9.69
C TYR A 158 7.12 1.53 -9.54
N ILE A 159 7.82 2.55 -9.06
CA ILE A 159 7.23 3.90 -8.92
C ILE A 159 6.86 4.47 -10.30
N ALA A 160 7.67 4.22 -11.33
CA ALA A 160 7.36 4.65 -12.69
C ALA A 160 6.10 3.95 -13.23
N GLU A 161 5.95 2.66 -12.97
CA GLU A 161 4.76 1.87 -13.34
C GLU A 161 3.49 2.38 -12.65
N ILE A 162 3.54 2.60 -11.32
CA ILE A 162 2.42 3.18 -10.56
C ILE A 162 2.06 4.57 -11.08
N LYS A 163 3.05 5.41 -11.39
CA LYS A 163 2.80 6.75 -11.95
C LYS A 163 2.13 6.67 -13.31
N ALA A 164 2.60 5.80 -14.20
CA ALA A 164 2.02 5.61 -15.52
C ALA A 164 0.56 5.12 -15.43
N MET A 165 0.31 4.12 -14.58
CA MET A 165 -1.03 3.57 -14.38
C MET A 165 -1.99 4.60 -13.75
N LYS A 166 -1.51 5.43 -12.81
CA LYS A 166 -2.28 6.53 -12.23
C LYS A 166 -2.70 7.54 -13.30
N GLN A 167 -1.82 7.89 -14.23
CA GLN A 167 -2.15 8.80 -15.33
C GLN A 167 -3.23 8.22 -16.24
N GLU A 168 -3.20 6.92 -16.48
CA GLU A 168 -4.26 6.26 -17.26
C GLU A 168 -5.62 6.34 -16.56
N PHE A 169 -5.68 6.11 -15.25
CA PHE A 169 -6.93 6.28 -14.49
C PHE A 169 -7.40 7.75 -14.44
N LEU A 170 -6.48 8.71 -14.37
CA LEU A 170 -6.83 10.14 -14.46
C LEU A 170 -7.44 10.47 -15.84
N ARG A 171 -6.88 9.92 -16.93
CA ARG A 171 -7.42 10.08 -18.28
C ARG A 171 -8.83 9.51 -18.38
N LEU A 172 -9.04 8.28 -17.91
CA LEU A 172 -10.35 7.63 -17.91
C LEU A 172 -11.39 8.37 -17.06
N ALA A 173 -10.97 8.99 -15.95
CA ALA A 173 -11.85 9.79 -15.11
C ALA A 173 -12.27 11.11 -15.76
N ALA A 174 -11.43 11.69 -16.64
CA ALA A 174 -11.73 12.92 -17.37
C ALA A 174 -12.61 12.71 -18.61
N GLU A 175 -12.73 11.47 -19.07
CA GLU A 175 -13.57 11.07 -20.23
C GLU A 175 -15.01 10.72 -19.84
N ASN A 176 -15.31 10.66 -18.54
CA ASN A 176 -16.65 10.46 -17.97
C ASN A 176 -17.24 11.78 -17.48
#